data_AF-A0A0C9XHJ7-F1
#
_entry.id   AF-A0A0C9XHJ7-F1
#
_cell.length_a   1.000
_cell.length_b   1.000
_cell.length_c   1.000
_cell.angle_alpha   90.00
_cell.angle_beta   90.00
_cell.angle_gamma   90.00
#
_symmetry.space_group_name_H-M   'P 1'
#
loop_
_entity.id
_entity.type
_entity.pdbx_description
1 polymer ?
#
loop_
_entity_poly.entity_id
_entity_poly.type
_entity_poly.pdbx_seq_one_letter_code
_entity_poly.pdbx_strand_id
1 'polypeptide(L)'
;MPCICTRTSTRSHRIQRYFSPPTTQAAFIPERLLTPPPSTLRTTFSLIESASQASTKESSMSEVCAQLGISKEKYSEIHNFLRDVVTEHFKPKTSYSKQTASAVKTALSKVKACYTCFEDQGEMLENLLKQQLKKPSKASKS
;
A
#
# COMPACT_ATOMS: atom_id res chain seq x y z
N MET A 1 72.20 20.75 -7.69
CA MET A 1 71.46 21.80 -6.93
C MET A 1 70.43 21.13 -6.05
N PRO A 2 70.42 21.32 -4.72
CA PRO A 2 69.36 20.81 -3.85
C PRO A 2 68.32 21.90 -3.58
N CYS A 3 67.04 21.58 -3.77
CA CYS A 3 65.94 22.47 -3.41
C CYS A 3 65.56 22.24 -1.94
N ILE A 4 65.70 23.28 -1.11
CA ILE A 4 65.28 23.29 0.30
C ILE A 4 63.82 23.73 0.34
N CYS A 5 62.92 22.85 0.76
CA CYS A 5 61.53 23.20 1.07
C CYS A 5 61.36 23.32 2.58
N THR A 6 61.33 24.54 3.10
CA THR A 6 60.98 24.86 4.48
C THR A 6 59.48 24.70 4.69
N ARG A 7 59.06 23.71 5.49
CA ARG A 7 57.67 23.52 5.89
C ARG A 7 57.41 24.35 7.16
N THR A 8 56.62 25.41 7.02
CA THR A 8 56.24 26.31 8.11
C THR A 8 55.29 25.62 9.10
N SER A 9 55.52 25.92 10.38
CA SER A 9 54.78 25.43 11.55
C SER A 9 53.33 25.91 11.53
N THR A 10 52.37 24.98 11.36
CA THR A 10 50.95 25.29 11.57
C THR A 10 50.64 25.22 13.06
N ARG A 11 50.53 26.42 13.63
CA ARG A 11 50.05 26.73 14.98
C ARG A 11 48.75 25.97 15.28
N SER A 12 48.78 25.09 16.28
CA SER A 12 47.62 24.33 16.76
C SER A 12 46.53 25.27 17.30
N HIS A 13 45.37 25.33 16.66
CA HIS A 13 44.18 25.95 17.24
C HIS A 13 43.52 24.97 18.21
N ARG A 14 43.66 25.24 19.52
CA ARG A 14 42.99 24.51 20.59
C ARG A 14 41.52 24.94 20.67
N ILE A 15 40.61 24.12 20.16
CA ILE A 15 39.17 24.32 20.30
C ILE A 15 38.77 23.97 21.74
N GLN A 16 38.52 24.97 22.59
CA GLN A 16 37.88 24.76 23.89
C GLN A 16 36.40 24.44 23.65
N ARG A 17 36.01 23.17 23.84
CA ARG A 17 34.61 22.77 23.82
C ARG A 17 34.02 23.03 25.20
N TYR A 18 33.29 24.13 25.35
CA TYR A 18 32.37 24.30 26.48
C TYR A 18 31.12 23.48 26.17
N PHE A 19 31.00 22.32 26.80
CA PHE A 19 29.72 21.60 26.88
C PHE A 19 29.00 22.08 28.13
N SER A 20 27.89 22.78 27.97
CA SER A 20 26.93 22.97 29.06
C SER A 20 26.27 21.62 29.38
N PRO A 21 26.12 21.24 30.65
CA PRO A 21 25.41 20.01 31.00
C PRO A 21 23.93 20.13 30.59
N PRO A 22 23.32 19.05 30.06
CA PRO A 22 21.90 19.05 29.77
C PRO A 22 21.13 19.17 31.09
N THR A 23 20.49 20.32 31.32
CA THR A 23 19.60 20.53 32.44
C THR A 23 18.30 19.78 32.20
N THR A 24 18.25 18.49 32.54
CA THR A 24 17.02 17.71 32.57
C THR A 24 16.26 17.98 33.87
N GLN A 25 15.75 19.19 34.03
CA GLN A 25 14.67 19.45 34.97
C GLN A 25 13.35 19.45 34.20
N ALA A 26 12.86 18.25 33.89
CA ALA A 26 11.45 18.10 33.54
C ALA A 26 10.64 18.30 34.83
N ALA A 27 10.05 19.49 35.00
CA ALA A 27 9.18 19.78 36.13
C ALA A 27 8.03 18.76 36.14
N PHE A 28 8.05 17.86 37.13
CA PHE A 28 6.97 16.92 37.36
C PHE A 28 5.80 17.69 37.97
N ILE A 29 4.81 18.03 37.15
CA ILE A 29 3.60 18.72 37.60
C ILE A 29 2.58 17.64 38.01
N PRO A 30 2.30 17.46 39.30
CA PRO A 30 1.44 16.37 39.79
C PRO A 30 -0.03 16.48 39.34
N GLU A 31 -0.47 17.65 38.89
CA GLU A 31 -1.83 17.86 38.35
C GLU A 31 -2.11 17.07 37.06
N ARG A 32 -1.05 16.58 36.38
CA ARG A 32 -1.17 15.69 35.21
C ARG A 32 -1.59 14.26 35.54
N LEU A 33 -1.75 13.91 36.82
CA LEU A 33 -2.20 12.57 37.24
C LEU A 33 -3.73 12.43 37.33
N LEU A 34 -4.47 13.54 37.35
CA LEU A 34 -5.94 13.53 37.51
C LEU A 34 -6.69 13.75 36.20
N THR A 35 -5.99 14.08 35.12
CA THR A 35 -6.57 14.15 33.77
C THR A 35 -6.15 12.89 33.02
N PRO A 36 -7.08 11.99 32.66
CA PRO A 36 -6.72 10.88 31.80
C PRO A 36 -6.14 11.45 30.49
N PRO A 37 -5.12 10.80 29.89
CA PRO A 37 -4.66 11.21 28.57
C PRO A 37 -5.86 11.23 27.61
N PRO A 38 -5.94 12.19 26.66
CA PRO A 38 -7.05 12.25 25.73
C PRO A 38 -7.18 10.92 24.99
N SER A 39 -8.23 10.15 25.31
CA SER A 39 -8.47 8.85 24.69
C SER A 39 -8.97 9.06 23.27
N THR A 40 -8.20 8.67 22.27
CA THR A 40 -8.66 8.60 20.88
C THR A 40 -9.47 7.32 20.65
N LEU A 41 -10.59 7.16 21.36
CA LEU A 41 -11.55 6.09 21.07
C LEU A 41 -12.97 6.65 21.12
N ARG A 42 -13.40 7.25 20.00
CA ARG A 42 -14.82 7.24 19.65
C ARG A 42 -15.17 5.83 19.15
N THR A 43 -15.31 4.89 20.07
CA THR A 43 -16.04 3.65 19.80
C THR A 43 -17.52 3.99 19.73
N THR A 44 -18.00 4.32 18.53
CA THR A 44 -19.42 4.26 18.23
C THR A 44 -19.79 2.78 18.21
N PHE A 45 -20.44 2.31 19.27
CA PHE A 45 -21.13 1.02 19.23
C PHE A 45 -22.32 1.17 18.29
N SER A 46 -22.22 0.63 17.08
CA SER A 46 -23.39 0.43 16.24
C SER A 46 -24.17 -0.76 16.79
N LEU A 47 -25.09 -0.49 17.72
CA LEU A 47 -26.17 -1.41 18.01
C LEU A 47 -27.08 -1.45 16.77
N ILE A 48 -27.24 -2.65 16.21
CA ILE A 48 -28.04 -2.98 15.01
C ILE A 48 -27.26 -2.75 13.70
N GLU A 49 -26.25 -3.59 13.45
CA GLU A 49 -25.81 -3.87 12.08
C GLU A 49 -26.86 -4.79 11.45
N SER A 50 -27.79 -4.15 10.75
CA SER A 50 -28.77 -4.78 9.87
C SER A 50 -28.13 -5.88 9.04
N ALA A 51 -28.84 -6.99 8.89
CA ALA A 51 -28.53 -8.09 7.98
C ALA A 51 -28.44 -7.61 6.52
N SER A 52 -27.32 -6.99 6.14
CA SER A 52 -26.97 -6.63 4.77
C SER A 52 -25.56 -7.11 4.39
N GLN A 53 -24.99 -8.06 5.14
CA GLN A 53 -23.90 -8.91 4.67
C GLN A 53 -24.44 -10.01 3.74
N ALA A 54 -24.93 -9.58 2.58
CA ALA A 54 -25.11 -10.43 1.41
C ALA A 54 -24.78 -9.72 0.08
N SER A 55 -24.54 -8.40 0.05
CA SER A 55 -24.51 -7.65 -1.23
C SER A 55 -23.16 -7.06 -1.66
N THR A 56 -22.07 -7.18 -0.88
CA THR A 56 -20.81 -6.47 -1.22
C THR A 56 -19.98 -7.13 -2.34
N LYS A 57 -20.31 -8.35 -2.78
CA LYS A 57 -19.67 -8.95 -3.98
C LYS A 57 -20.47 -8.71 -5.26
N GLU A 58 -21.80 -8.69 -5.17
CA GLU A 58 -22.66 -8.51 -6.35
C GLU A 58 -22.74 -7.05 -6.81
N SER A 59 -22.66 -6.08 -5.88
CA SER A 59 -22.69 -4.65 -6.21
C SER A 59 -21.54 -4.24 -7.14
N SER A 60 -20.32 -4.74 -6.87
CA SER A 60 -19.15 -4.42 -7.70
C SER A 60 -19.15 -5.12 -9.07
N MET A 61 -19.75 -6.31 -9.17
CA MET A 61 -19.88 -7.03 -10.43
C MET A 61 -20.89 -6.35 -11.35
N SER A 62 -22.02 -5.90 -10.81
CA SER A 62 -23.09 -5.28 -11.58
C SER A 62 -22.67 -3.93 -12.18
N GLU A 63 -21.91 -3.11 -11.44
CA GLU A 63 -21.39 -1.83 -11.93
C GLU A 63 -20.38 -2.02 -13.06
N VAL A 64 -19.44 -2.96 -12.91
CA VAL A 64 -18.42 -3.23 -13.94
C VAL A 64 -19.05 -3.81 -15.21
N CYS A 65 -20.05 -4.69 -15.08
CA CYS A 65 -20.79 -5.21 -16.24
C CYS A 65 -21.55 -4.10 -16.99
N ALA A 66 -22.20 -3.19 -16.26
CA ALA A 66 -22.91 -2.05 -16.84
C ALA A 66 -21.96 -1.07 -17.54
N GLN A 67 -20.79 -0.81 -16.95
CA GLN A 67 -19.81 0.15 -17.47
C GLN A 67 -19.00 -0.36 -18.68
N LEU A 68 -18.85 -1.68 -18.79
CA LEU A 68 -18.23 -2.33 -19.96
C LEU A 68 -19.26 -2.81 -21.00
N GLY A 69 -20.56 -2.69 -20.72
CA GLY A 69 -21.64 -3.14 -21.62
C GLY A 69 -21.65 -4.66 -21.86
N ILE A 70 -21.20 -5.45 -20.88
CA ILE A 70 -21.03 -6.92 -21.04
C ILE A 70 -22.09 -7.67 -20.24
N SER A 71 -22.60 -8.76 -20.81
CA SER A 71 -23.46 -9.72 -20.12
C SER A 71 -22.74 -10.37 -18.92
N LYS A 72 -23.50 -10.74 -17.88
CA LYS A 72 -22.99 -11.41 -16.68
C LYS A 72 -22.18 -12.70 -16.97
N GLU A 73 -22.59 -13.47 -17.97
CA GLU A 73 -21.94 -14.71 -18.40
C GLU A 73 -20.52 -14.43 -18.91
N LYS A 74 -20.38 -13.53 -19.88
CA LYS A 74 -19.07 -13.07 -20.38
C LYS A 74 -18.17 -12.48 -19.28
N TYR A 75 -18.74 -11.77 -18.31
CA TYR A 75 -17.94 -11.27 -17.19
C TYR A 75 -17.33 -12.42 -16.36
N SER A 76 -18.09 -13.49 -16.14
CA SER A 76 -17.56 -14.66 -15.41
C SER A 76 -16.42 -15.34 -16.16
N GLU A 77 -16.50 -15.40 -17.50
CA GLU A 77 -15.45 -15.91 -18.37
C GLU A 77 -14.18 -15.03 -18.31
N ILE A 78 -14.35 -13.72 -18.42
CA ILE A 78 -13.27 -12.72 -18.24
C ILE A 78 -12.62 -12.89 -16.86
N HIS A 79 -13.43 -13.03 -15.82
CA HIS A 79 -12.93 -13.15 -14.45
C HIS A 79 -12.12 -14.45 -14.24
N ASN A 80 -12.54 -15.56 -14.84
CA ASN A 80 -11.77 -16.81 -14.82
C ASN A 80 -10.44 -16.64 -15.57
N PHE A 81 -10.48 -16.04 -16.76
CA PHE A 81 -9.27 -15.75 -17.52
C PHE A 81 -8.30 -14.84 -16.77
N LEU A 82 -8.80 -13.80 -16.09
CA LEU A 82 -7.98 -12.92 -15.26
C LEU A 82 -7.30 -13.69 -14.13
N ARG A 83 -7.99 -14.66 -13.52
CA ARG A 83 -7.40 -15.52 -12.50
C ARG A 83 -6.24 -16.34 -13.08
N ASP A 84 -6.42 -16.91 -14.27
CA ASP A 84 -5.40 -17.72 -14.92
C ASP A 84 -4.17 -16.88 -15.27
N VAL A 85 -4.37 -15.70 -15.86
CA VAL A 85 -3.29 -14.72 -16.13
C VAL A 85 -2.55 -14.33 -14.84
N VAL A 86 -3.28 -14.15 -13.74
CA VAL A 86 -2.67 -13.88 -12.43
C VAL A 86 -1.80 -15.04 -11.98
N THR A 87 -2.28 -16.28 -12.10
CA THR A 87 -1.49 -17.46 -11.71
C THR A 87 -0.26 -17.70 -12.59
N GLU A 88 -0.33 -17.36 -13.88
CA GLU A 88 0.76 -17.59 -14.84
C GLU A 88 1.87 -16.53 -14.72
N HIS A 89 1.49 -15.25 -14.59
CA HIS A 89 2.45 -14.14 -14.70
C HIS A 89 2.86 -13.52 -13.37
N PHE A 90 2.06 -13.66 -12.32
CA PHE A 90 2.32 -12.98 -11.07
C PHE A 90 2.90 -13.93 -10.03
N LYS A 91 3.84 -13.39 -9.24
CA LYS A 91 4.42 -14.16 -8.15
C LYS A 91 3.37 -14.41 -7.07
N PRO A 92 3.22 -15.65 -6.58
CA PRO A 92 2.30 -15.94 -5.50
C PRO A 92 2.79 -15.26 -4.23
N LYS A 93 1.83 -14.82 -3.41
CA LYS A 93 2.05 -14.22 -2.07
C LYS A 93 2.70 -12.83 -2.03
N THR A 94 3.04 -12.22 -3.17
CA THR A 94 3.54 -10.83 -3.25
C THR A 94 2.44 -9.83 -3.60
N SER A 95 2.52 -8.60 -3.07
CA SER A 95 1.59 -7.52 -3.42
C SER A 95 1.79 -7.07 -4.87
N TYR A 96 0.75 -6.49 -5.50
CA TYR A 96 0.81 -5.94 -6.85
C TYR A 96 2.01 -5.00 -7.07
N SER A 97 2.28 -4.11 -6.10
CA SER A 97 3.41 -3.17 -6.13
C SER A 97 4.80 -3.83 -6.15
N LYS A 98 4.90 -5.10 -5.74
CA LYS A 98 6.16 -5.87 -5.69
C LYS A 98 6.33 -6.77 -6.93
N GLN A 99 5.40 -6.71 -7.87
CA GLN A 99 5.44 -7.48 -9.11
C GLN A 99 6.39 -6.81 -10.10
N THR A 100 6.96 -7.61 -11.00
CA THR A 100 7.85 -7.05 -12.02
C THR A 100 7.03 -6.24 -13.02
N ALA A 101 7.52 -5.06 -13.39
CA ALA A 101 6.84 -4.20 -14.37
C ALA A 101 6.65 -4.92 -15.72
N SER A 102 7.57 -5.82 -16.09
CA SER A 102 7.44 -6.68 -17.26
C SER A 102 6.23 -7.62 -17.16
N ALA A 103 6.06 -8.33 -16.05
CA ALA A 103 4.94 -9.25 -15.86
C ALA A 103 3.59 -8.50 -15.89
N VAL A 104 3.52 -7.32 -15.26
CA VAL A 104 2.32 -6.49 -15.29
C VAL A 104 1.98 -6.08 -16.74
N LYS A 105 2.96 -5.61 -17.52
CA LYS A 105 2.76 -5.23 -18.92
C LYS A 105 2.29 -6.43 -19.76
N THR A 106 2.91 -7.60 -19.60
CA THR A 106 2.54 -8.82 -20.31
C THR A 106 1.11 -9.28 -19.95
N ALA A 107 0.74 -9.22 -18.67
CA ALA A 107 -0.60 -9.56 -18.24
C ALA A 107 -1.65 -8.61 -18.83
N LEU A 108 -1.40 -7.30 -18.77
CA LEU A 108 -2.29 -6.29 -19.36
C LEU A 108 -2.40 -6.46 -20.88
N SER A 109 -1.30 -6.71 -21.59
CA SER A 109 -1.33 -6.91 -23.03
C SER A 109 -2.10 -8.17 -23.43
N LYS A 110 -1.95 -9.28 -22.68
CA LYS A 110 -2.71 -10.52 -22.92
C LYS A 110 -4.21 -10.29 -22.76
N VAL A 111 -4.62 -9.60 -21.68
CA VAL A 111 -6.05 -9.34 -21.44
C VAL A 111 -6.63 -8.42 -22.50
N LYS A 112 -5.93 -7.35 -22.89
CA LYS A 112 -6.37 -6.46 -23.96
C LYS A 112 -6.48 -7.15 -25.32
N ALA A 113 -5.56 -8.09 -25.61
CA ALA A 113 -5.61 -8.86 -26.85
C ALA A 113 -6.82 -9.80 -26.92
N CYS A 114 -7.25 -10.37 -25.78
CA CYS A 114 -8.41 -11.26 -25.73
C CYS A 114 -9.73 -10.49 -25.60
N TYR A 115 -9.73 -9.32 -24.96
CA TYR A 115 -10.93 -8.58 -24.62
C TYR A 115 -10.77 -7.08 -24.95
N THR A 116 -11.31 -6.70 -26.11
CA THR A 116 -11.26 -5.32 -26.62
C THR A 116 -12.02 -4.32 -25.74
N CYS A 117 -12.93 -4.78 -24.89
CA CYS A 117 -13.65 -3.93 -23.93
C CYS A 117 -12.73 -3.23 -22.91
N PHE A 118 -11.47 -3.67 -22.77
CA PHE A 118 -10.47 -3.06 -21.90
C PHE A 118 -9.44 -2.18 -22.63
N GLU A 119 -9.59 -1.89 -23.93
CA GLU A 119 -8.64 -1.03 -24.66
C GLU A 119 -8.53 0.34 -24.00
N ASP A 120 -9.68 1.01 -23.81
CA ASP A 120 -9.78 2.35 -23.22
C ASP A 120 -9.88 2.34 -21.69
N GLN A 121 -10.21 1.19 -21.08
CA GLN A 121 -10.44 1.06 -19.64
C GLN A 121 -9.24 0.45 -18.88
N GLY A 122 -8.04 0.95 -19.18
CA GLY A 122 -6.79 0.42 -18.60
C GLY A 122 -6.73 0.48 -17.07
N GLU A 123 -7.19 1.59 -16.48
CA GLU A 123 -7.20 1.76 -15.02
C GLU A 123 -8.14 0.77 -14.33
N MET A 124 -9.31 0.51 -14.93
CA MET A 124 -10.26 -0.48 -14.41
C MET A 124 -9.65 -1.89 -14.44
N LEU A 125 -9.00 -2.25 -15.55
CA LEU A 125 -8.33 -3.54 -15.69
C LEU A 125 -7.22 -3.72 -14.64
N GLU A 126 -6.42 -2.69 -14.40
CA GLU A 126 -5.42 -2.73 -13.32
C GLU A 126 -6.05 -2.93 -11.94
N ASN A 127 -7.18 -2.25 -11.68
CA ASN A 127 -7.89 -2.39 -10.40
C ASN A 127 -8.46 -3.81 -10.23
N LEU A 128 -8.97 -4.43 -11.29
CA LEU A 128 -9.41 -5.82 -11.28
C LEU A 128 -8.23 -6.78 -10.98
N LEU A 129 -7.07 -6.58 -11.62
CA LEU A 129 -5.87 -7.37 -11.34
C LEU A 129 -5.39 -7.19 -9.89
N LYS A 130 -5.40 -5.95 -9.38
CA LYS A 130 -5.07 -5.65 -7.98
C LYS A 130 -6.04 -6.34 -7.01
N GLN A 131 -7.33 -6.42 -7.36
CA GLN A 131 -8.33 -7.15 -6.57
C GLN A 131 -8.07 -8.65 -6.56
N GLN A 132 -7.74 -9.28 -7.70
CA GLN A 132 -7.42 -10.71 -7.75
C GLN A 132 -6.18 -11.08 -6.92
N LEU A 133 -5.19 -10.18 -6.87
CA LEU A 133 -3.96 -10.38 -6.10
C LEU A 133 -4.11 -10.09 -4.60
N LYS A 134 -5.16 -9.36 -4.19
CA LYS A 134 -5.49 -9.23 -2.77
C LYS A 134 -5.90 -10.59 -2.25
N LYS A 135 -5.06 -11.16 -1.37
CA LYS A 135 -5.42 -12.36 -0.62
C LYS A 135 -6.77 -12.13 0.06
N PRO A 136 -7.66 -13.13 0.14
CA PRO A 136 -8.75 -13.06 1.11
C PRO A 136 -8.09 -12.80 2.46
N SER A 137 -8.40 -11.65 3.07
CA SER A 137 -7.98 -11.40 4.45
C SER A 137 -8.50 -12.59 5.24
N LYS A 138 -7.64 -13.15 6.10
CA LYS A 138 -7.95 -14.33 6.90
C LYS A 138 -9.37 -14.18 7.44
N ALA A 139 -10.30 -15.00 6.95
CA ALA A 139 -11.50 -15.31 7.72
C ALA A 139 -10.95 -15.85 9.03
N SER A 140 -11.09 -15.05 10.08
CA SER A 140 -10.75 -15.44 11.44
C SER A 140 -11.42 -16.78 11.69
N LYS A 141 -10.61 -17.81 11.98
CA LYS A 141 -11.12 -19.01 12.64
C LYS A 141 -11.82 -18.52 13.90
N SER A 142 -13.15 -18.58 13.88
CA SER A 142 -13.96 -18.64 15.10
C SER A 142 -14.27 -20.10 15.38
#